data_AF-A0A225STH5-F1
#
_entry.id   AF-A0A225STH5-F1
#
_cell.length_a   1.000
_cell.length_b   1.000
_cell.length_c   1.000
_cell.angle_alpha   90.00
_cell.angle_beta   90.00
_cell.angle_gamma   90.00
#
_symmetry.space_group_name_H-M   'P 1'
#
loop_
_entity.id
_entity.type
_entity.pdbx_description
1 polymer ?
#
loop_
_entity_poly.entity_id
_entity_poly.type
_entity_poly.pdbx_seq_one_letter_code
_entity_poly.pdbx_strand_id
1 'polypeptide(L)'
;MIRTGQSAYPYIGLAMLYAKTGEQKEYVRQKLAEQENDLIAQYPRLEALGANASLTERMLVELASTVDNPAGAVVTLNSLRERILAIKSSTKGGSALPVPEIVIARNGLRYKSNSKHTTGSAGNYKKAGIEPQNSLDLFNSSIETSNKGTRLTLDKQGNIHRFFDDNTGTYHWSGSTADKNAPLTIDELRQAGLSRDLRKLGVK
;
A
#
# COMPACT_ATOMS: atom_id res chain seq x y z
N MET A 1 -15.53 -6.57 -16.40
CA MET A 1 -16.46 -6.25 -15.29
C MET A 1 -16.25 -4.85 -14.67
N ILE A 2 -15.50 -3.94 -15.31
CA ILE A 2 -15.18 -2.57 -14.81
C ILE A 2 -16.32 -1.56 -15.08
N ARG A 3 -17.32 -1.92 -15.89
CA ARG A 3 -18.27 -0.93 -16.45
C ARG A 3 -19.41 -0.53 -15.52
N THR A 4 -19.77 -1.31 -14.50
CA THR A 4 -21.01 -1.04 -13.74
C THR A 4 -20.85 0.08 -12.70
N GLY A 5 -19.76 0.11 -11.93
CA GLY A 5 -19.50 1.15 -10.91
C GLY A 5 -19.20 2.54 -11.49
N GLN A 6 -18.44 2.61 -12.60
CA GLN A 6 -18.19 3.85 -13.34
C GLN A 6 -19.41 4.33 -14.14
N SER A 7 -20.34 3.43 -14.51
CA SER A 7 -21.50 3.83 -15.32
C SER A 7 -22.52 4.67 -14.57
N ALA A 8 -22.67 4.53 -13.26
CA ALA A 8 -23.74 5.21 -12.51
C ALA A 8 -23.38 6.66 -12.08
N TYR A 9 -22.09 6.98 -11.94
CA TYR A 9 -21.62 8.29 -11.45
C TYR A 9 -22.08 9.48 -12.33
N PRO A 10 -22.04 9.38 -13.69
CA PRO A 10 -22.60 10.39 -14.57
C PRO A 10 -24.11 10.57 -14.38
N TYR A 11 -24.85 9.50 -14.12
CA TYR A 11 -26.32 9.53 -14.00
C TYR A 11 -26.80 10.08 -12.66
N ILE A 12 -26.11 9.82 -11.54
CA ILE A 12 -26.44 10.43 -10.24
C ILE A 12 -26.12 11.94 -10.26
N GLY A 13 -25.00 12.33 -10.88
CA GLY A 13 -24.67 13.75 -11.08
C GLY A 13 -25.74 14.49 -11.92
N LEU A 14 -26.24 13.85 -12.98
CA LEU A 14 -27.36 14.36 -13.78
C LEU A 14 -28.67 14.44 -12.99
N ALA A 15 -28.96 13.48 -12.10
CA ALA A 15 -30.17 13.48 -11.28
C ALA A 15 -30.26 14.69 -10.34
N MET A 16 -29.12 15.27 -9.96
CA MET A 16 -29.05 16.50 -9.17
C MET A 16 -29.67 17.71 -9.89
N LEU A 17 -29.54 17.76 -11.23
CA LEU A 17 -30.13 18.83 -12.06
C LEU A 17 -31.66 18.71 -12.18
N TYR A 18 -32.21 17.50 -12.00
CA TYR A 18 -33.64 17.22 -12.08
C TYR A 18 -34.35 17.25 -10.71
N ALA A 19 -33.60 17.34 -9.61
CA ALA A 19 -34.15 17.41 -8.26
C ALA A 19 -34.78 18.79 -7.98
N LYS A 20 -36.10 18.82 -7.79
CA LYS A 20 -36.89 20.06 -7.65
C LYS A 20 -37.14 20.45 -6.19
N THR A 21 -37.19 19.48 -5.28
CA THR A 21 -37.46 19.71 -3.84
C THR A 21 -36.22 19.54 -2.98
N GLY A 22 -36.24 20.08 -1.76
CA GLY A 22 -35.16 19.91 -0.78
C GLY A 22 -34.89 18.43 -0.45
N GLU A 23 -35.94 17.64 -0.25
CA GLU A 23 -35.83 16.20 0.00
C GLU A 23 -35.22 15.43 -1.18
N GLN A 24 -35.64 15.75 -2.42
CA GLN A 24 -35.07 15.11 -3.60
C GLN A 24 -33.58 15.42 -3.74
N LYS A 25 -33.18 16.66 -3.41
CA LYS A 25 -31.77 17.05 -3.46
C LYS A 25 -30.95 16.31 -2.41
N GLU A 26 -31.49 16.14 -1.21
CA GLU A 26 -30.81 15.44 -0.13
C GLU A 26 -30.67 13.94 -0.42
N TYR A 27 -31.72 13.33 -0.97
CA TYR A 27 -31.69 11.94 -1.41
C TYR A 27 -30.60 11.68 -2.46
N VAL A 28 -30.47 12.56 -3.47
CA VAL A 28 -29.43 12.44 -4.50
C VAL A 28 -28.02 12.58 -3.90
N ARG A 29 -27.82 13.51 -2.94
CA ARG A 29 -26.54 13.66 -2.23
C ARG A 29 -26.16 12.40 -1.45
N GLN A 30 -27.13 11.80 -0.75
CA GLN A 30 -26.91 10.57 0.00
C GLN A 30 -26.46 9.44 -0.95
N LYS A 31 -27.10 9.30 -2.11
CA LYS A 31 -26.72 8.29 -3.11
C LYS A 31 -25.36 8.53 -3.75
N LEU A 32 -24.97 9.79 -3.96
CA LEU A 32 -23.63 10.13 -4.41
C LEU A 32 -22.57 9.72 -3.39
N ALA A 33 -22.80 10.03 -2.10
CA ALA A 33 -21.89 9.68 -1.01
C ALA A 33 -21.78 8.16 -0.79
N GLU A 34 -22.89 7.42 -0.89
CA GLU A 34 -22.88 5.95 -0.84
C GLU A 34 -22.03 5.36 -1.99
N GLN A 35 -22.18 5.89 -3.21
CA GLN A 35 -21.43 5.42 -4.37
C GLN A 35 -19.93 5.74 -4.27
N GLU A 36 -19.57 6.90 -3.73
CA GLU A 36 -18.17 7.26 -3.45
C GLU A 36 -17.53 6.31 -2.44
N ASN A 37 -18.24 6.01 -1.35
CA ASN A 37 -17.76 5.06 -0.34
C ASN A 37 -17.60 3.65 -0.90
N ASP A 38 -18.53 3.20 -1.75
CA ASP A 38 -18.45 1.90 -2.41
C ASP A 38 -17.25 1.82 -3.37
N LEU A 39 -16.99 2.86 -4.17
CA LEU A 39 -15.81 2.94 -5.02
C LEU A 39 -14.51 2.91 -4.20
N ILE A 40 -14.45 3.67 -3.10
CA ILE A 40 -13.30 3.68 -2.19
C ILE A 40 -13.07 2.30 -1.57
N ALA A 41 -14.14 1.55 -1.23
CA ALA A 41 -14.05 0.22 -0.66
C ALA A 41 -13.65 -0.86 -1.69
N GLN A 42 -14.09 -0.72 -2.94
CA GLN A 42 -13.82 -1.69 -4.00
C GLN A 42 -12.46 -1.48 -4.68
N TYR A 43 -11.97 -0.24 -4.76
CA TYR A 43 -10.72 0.08 -5.45
C TYR A 43 -9.50 -0.71 -4.93
N PRO A 44 -9.26 -0.85 -3.60
CA PRO A 44 -8.18 -1.69 -3.09
C PRO A 44 -8.31 -3.17 -3.47
N ARG A 45 -9.55 -3.68 -3.57
CA ARG A 45 -9.79 -5.07 -4.00
C ARG A 45 -9.46 -5.26 -5.47
N LEU A 46 -9.78 -4.27 -6.31
CA LEU A 46 -9.44 -4.28 -7.73
C LEU A 46 -7.92 -4.17 -7.96
N GLU A 47 -7.23 -3.33 -7.20
CA GLU A 47 -5.76 -3.26 -7.24
C GLU A 47 -5.12 -4.59 -6.81
N ALA A 48 -5.61 -5.20 -5.73
CA ALA A 48 -5.15 -6.51 -5.29
C ALA A 48 -5.41 -7.60 -6.35
N LEU A 49 -6.59 -7.60 -6.98
CA LEU A 49 -6.90 -8.50 -8.09
C LEU A 49 -5.98 -8.28 -9.31
N GLY A 50 -5.71 -7.02 -9.66
CA GLY A 50 -4.78 -6.67 -10.74
C GLY A 50 -3.35 -7.12 -10.44
N ALA A 51 -2.89 -6.95 -9.21
CA ALA A 51 -1.58 -7.43 -8.75
C ALA A 51 -1.49 -8.97 -8.85
N ASN A 52 -2.53 -9.68 -8.39
CA ASN A 52 -2.61 -11.14 -8.48
C ASN A 52 -2.66 -11.64 -9.94
N ALA A 53 -3.38 -10.93 -10.82
CA ALA A 53 -3.41 -11.24 -12.25
C ALA A 53 -2.03 -11.04 -12.91
N SER A 54 -1.34 -9.92 -12.61
CA SER A 54 0.02 -9.68 -13.11
C SER A 54 1.02 -10.72 -12.59
N LEU A 55 0.88 -11.16 -11.35
CA LEU A 55 1.70 -12.23 -10.78
C LEU A 55 1.47 -13.57 -11.49
N THR A 56 0.21 -13.91 -11.76
CA THR A 56 -0.18 -15.12 -12.49
C THR A 56 0.41 -15.13 -13.90
N GLU A 57 0.35 -13.99 -14.61
CA GLU A 57 0.93 -13.85 -15.95
C GLU A 57 2.45 -14.09 -15.93
N ARG A 58 3.16 -13.50 -14.96
CA ARG A 58 4.62 -13.71 -14.81
C ARG A 58 4.95 -15.18 -14.54
N MET A 59 4.16 -15.85 -13.70
CA MET A 59 4.35 -17.27 -13.42
C MET A 59 4.11 -18.13 -14.66
N LEU A 60 3.15 -17.76 -15.51
CA LEU A 60 2.87 -18.47 -16.75
C LEU A 60 4.00 -18.31 -17.77
N VAL A 61 4.54 -17.09 -17.91
CA VAL A 61 5.72 -16.81 -18.76
C VAL A 61 6.94 -17.59 -18.29
N GLU A 62 7.16 -17.67 -16.98
CA GLU A 62 8.26 -18.41 -16.37
C GLU A 62 8.10 -19.93 -16.49
N LEU A 63 6.87 -20.46 -16.47
CA LEU A 63 6.61 -21.86 -16.82
C LEU A 63 6.87 -22.14 -18.30
N ALA A 64 6.42 -21.26 -19.20
CA ALA A 64 6.61 -21.43 -20.63
C ALA A 64 8.10 -21.49 -21.01
N SER A 65 8.95 -20.66 -20.37
CA SER A 65 10.39 -20.68 -20.61
C SER A 65 11.11 -21.92 -20.07
N THR A 66 10.51 -22.68 -19.15
CA THR A 66 11.09 -23.96 -18.66
C THR A 66 10.88 -25.12 -19.61
N VAL A 67 9.91 -25.02 -20.54
CA VAL A 67 9.64 -26.06 -21.55
C VAL A 67 10.83 -26.19 -22.52
N ASP A 68 11.54 -25.08 -22.77
CA ASP A 68 12.69 -25.03 -23.69
C ASP A 68 14.04 -25.34 -23.00
N ASN A 69 14.09 -25.43 -21.66
CA ASN A 69 15.32 -25.69 -20.90
C ASN A 69 15.10 -26.67 -19.72
N PRO A 70 15.15 -27.99 -19.97
CA PRO A 70 14.86 -29.00 -18.96
C PRO A 70 15.87 -29.04 -17.80
N ALA A 71 17.09 -28.52 -17.98
CA ALA A 71 18.11 -28.48 -16.93
C ALA A 71 17.83 -27.40 -15.86
N GLY A 72 17.11 -26.33 -16.23
CA GLY A 72 16.68 -25.26 -15.32
C GLY A 72 15.31 -25.49 -14.69
N ALA A 73 14.53 -26.44 -15.22
CA ALA A 73 13.13 -26.63 -14.88
C ALA A 73 12.89 -26.91 -13.39
N VAL A 74 13.75 -27.72 -12.74
CA VAL A 74 13.59 -28.08 -11.32
C VAL A 74 13.72 -26.85 -10.40
N VAL A 75 14.68 -25.96 -10.68
CA VAL A 75 14.91 -24.74 -9.89
C VAL A 75 13.74 -23.77 -10.05
N THR A 76 13.28 -23.57 -11.29
CA THR A 76 12.15 -22.70 -11.59
C THR A 76 10.84 -23.22 -11.00
N LEU A 77 10.59 -24.54 -11.07
CA LEU A 77 9.41 -25.16 -10.46
C LEU A 77 9.40 -25.02 -8.93
N ASN A 78 10.56 -25.12 -8.28
CA ASN A 78 10.68 -24.88 -6.84
C ASN A 78 10.40 -23.41 -6.48
N SER A 79 10.95 -22.45 -7.24
CA SER A 79 10.65 -21.01 -7.09
C SER A 79 9.15 -20.70 -7.24
N LEU A 80 8.52 -21.29 -8.25
CA LEU A 80 7.08 -21.12 -8.51
C LEU A 80 6.22 -21.75 -7.42
N ARG A 81 6.62 -22.91 -6.89
CA ARG A 81 5.95 -23.57 -5.76
C ARG A 81 5.94 -22.69 -4.52
N GLU A 82 7.08 -22.09 -4.17
CA GLU A 82 7.17 -21.16 -3.03
C GLU A 82 6.27 -19.93 -3.22
N ARG A 83 6.21 -19.39 -4.44
CA ARG A 83 5.32 -18.26 -4.77
C ARG A 83 3.84 -18.63 -4.70
N ILE A 84 3.46 -19.85 -5.10
CA ILE A 84 2.08 -20.37 -4.95
C ILE A 84 1.72 -20.57 -3.48
N LEU A 85 2.65 -21.08 -2.67
CA LEU A 85 2.44 -21.27 -1.23
C LEU A 85 2.23 -19.93 -0.51
N ALA A 86 2.96 -18.89 -0.90
CA ALA A 86 2.78 -17.53 -0.40
C ALA A 86 1.41 -16.92 -0.77
N ILE A 87 0.84 -17.29 -1.93
CA ILE A 87 -0.52 -16.89 -2.31
C ILE A 87 -1.58 -17.67 -1.52
N LYS A 88 -1.36 -18.97 -1.26
CA LYS A 88 -2.32 -19.79 -0.47
C LYS A 88 -2.35 -19.40 1.01
N SER A 89 -1.24 -18.94 1.58
CA SER A 89 -1.17 -18.54 3.00
C SER A 89 -1.87 -17.22 3.30
N SER A 90 -2.22 -16.42 2.30
CA SER A 90 -2.87 -15.12 2.48
C SER A 90 -4.32 -15.19 2.99
N THR A 91 -4.83 -16.36 3.39
CA THR A 91 -6.20 -16.53 3.91
C THR A 91 -6.34 -17.03 5.35
N LYS A 92 -5.27 -17.31 6.12
CA LYS A 92 -5.42 -17.59 7.56
C LYS A 92 -4.25 -17.04 8.39
N GLY A 93 -4.61 -16.35 9.47
CA GLY A 93 -3.77 -15.44 10.24
C GLY A 93 -2.41 -15.98 10.72
N GLY A 94 -1.41 -15.09 10.66
CA GLY A 94 -0.07 -15.30 11.23
C GLY A 94 0.99 -14.48 10.50
N SER A 95 1.40 -13.36 11.08
CA SER A 95 2.77 -12.78 11.03
C SER A 95 3.59 -12.97 9.74
N ALA A 96 3.13 -12.44 8.61
CA ALA A 96 3.98 -12.29 7.42
C ALA A 96 4.46 -10.84 7.32
N LEU A 97 5.77 -10.65 7.23
CA LEU A 97 6.36 -9.36 6.82
C LEU A 97 5.64 -8.89 5.55
N PRO A 98 5.12 -7.65 5.49
CA PRO A 98 4.44 -7.15 4.29
C PRO A 98 5.29 -7.33 3.02
N VAL A 99 6.60 -7.10 3.14
CA VAL A 99 7.60 -7.28 2.08
C VAL A 99 8.82 -8.02 2.69
N PRO A 100 8.86 -9.36 2.64
CA PRO A 100 9.89 -10.16 3.32
C PRO A 100 11.26 -10.09 2.65
N GLU A 101 11.30 -9.91 1.34
CA GLU A 101 12.51 -9.83 0.53
C GLU A 101 12.75 -8.43 -0.01
N ILE A 102 14.00 -8.12 -0.35
CA ILE A 102 14.34 -6.83 -0.96
C ILE A 102 13.68 -6.73 -2.32
N VAL A 103 12.89 -5.67 -2.53
CA VAL A 103 12.28 -5.34 -3.83
C VAL A 103 12.76 -3.99 -4.32
N ILE A 104 12.77 -3.79 -5.64
CA ILE A 104 12.90 -2.47 -6.25
C ILE A 104 11.50 -1.87 -6.37
N ALA A 105 11.24 -0.83 -5.59
CA ALA A 105 9.99 -0.10 -5.58
C ALA A 105 9.81 0.73 -6.86
N ARG A 106 8.58 1.21 -7.13
CA ARG A 106 8.26 2.03 -8.32
C ARG A 106 9.01 3.35 -8.35
N ASN A 107 9.45 3.84 -7.19
CA ASN A 107 10.31 5.02 -7.07
C ASN A 107 11.80 4.71 -7.35
N GLY A 108 12.14 3.49 -7.75
CA GLY A 108 13.50 3.04 -8.09
C GLY A 108 14.38 2.64 -6.89
N LEU A 109 13.87 2.73 -5.66
CA LEU A 109 14.64 2.46 -4.44
C LEU A 109 14.41 1.05 -3.91
N ARG A 110 15.38 0.52 -3.18
CA ARG A 110 15.27 -0.79 -2.53
C ARG A 110 14.39 -0.67 -1.29
N TYR A 111 13.48 -1.62 -1.11
CA TYR A 111 12.59 -1.68 0.04
C TYR A 111 12.52 -3.09 0.63
N LYS A 112 12.48 -3.19 1.97
CA LYS A 112 12.23 -4.43 2.70
C LYS A 112 11.55 -4.12 4.04
N SER A 113 10.54 -4.90 4.42
CA SER A 113 9.91 -4.76 5.73
C SER A 113 10.88 -5.12 6.85
N ASN A 114 10.78 -4.41 7.97
CA ASN A 114 11.64 -4.64 9.12
C ASN A 114 10.92 -5.53 10.14
N SER A 115 11.57 -6.62 10.56
CA SER A 115 11.02 -7.54 11.57
C SER A 115 10.73 -6.86 12.91
N LYS A 116 11.40 -5.73 13.21
CA LYS A 116 11.11 -4.87 14.37
C LYS A 116 9.68 -4.32 14.38
N HIS A 117 9.13 -4.05 13.20
CA HIS A 117 7.83 -3.40 13.01
C HIS A 117 6.74 -4.38 12.59
N THR A 118 6.99 -5.70 12.66
CA THR A 118 6.04 -6.70 12.18
C THR A 118 5.50 -7.53 13.33
N THR A 119 4.18 -7.46 13.55
CA THR A 119 3.49 -8.20 14.63
C THR A 119 3.79 -9.69 14.55
N GLY A 120 4.24 -10.27 15.67
CA GLY A 120 4.52 -11.70 15.81
C GLY A 120 5.84 -12.19 15.20
N SER A 121 6.69 -11.29 14.72
CA SER A 121 8.07 -11.61 14.33
C SER A 121 8.98 -11.77 15.55
N ALA A 122 10.02 -12.60 15.45
CA ALA A 122 11.01 -12.78 16.53
C ALA A 122 11.72 -11.46 16.93
N GLY A 123 11.82 -10.50 16.01
CA GLY A 123 12.38 -9.16 16.24
C GLY A 123 11.38 -8.10 16.70
N ASN A 124 10.09 -8.43 16.83
CA ASN A 124 9.04 -7.45 17.13
C ASN A 124 9.25 -6.82 18.51
N TYR A 125 9.47 -5.51 18.55
CA TYR A 125 9.65 -4.79 19.81
C TYR A 125 8.27 -4.29 20.29
N LYS A 126 7.83 -4.70 21.49
CA LYS A 126 6.49 -4.39 22.01
C LYS A 126 6.13 -2.88 22.07
N LYS A 127 7.13 -1.99 22.02
CA LYS A 127 6.95 -0.53 21.99
C LYS A 127 7.23 0.08 20.61
N ALA A 128 7.47 -0.72 19.58
CA ALA A 128 7.62 -0.22 18.22
C ALA A 128 6.26 -0.14 17.53
N GLY A 129 6.16 0.79 16.59
CA GLY A 129 4.99 0.86 15.73
C GLY A 129 4.86 -0.38 14.84
N ILE A 130 3.64 -0.64 14.36
CA ILE A 130 3.32 -1.78 13.49
C ILE A 130 3.26 -1.30 12.04
N GLU A 131 4.09 -1.93 11.20
CA GLU A 131 4.15 -1.67 9.78
C GLU A 131 2.81 -2.01 9.10
N PRO A 132 2.24 -1.09 8.31
CA PRO A 132 1.00 -1.36 7.60
C PRO A 132 1.24 -2.32 6.43
N GLN A 133 0.24 -3.14 6.09
CA GLN A 133 0.36 -4.14 5.01
C GLN A 133 0.57 -3.51 3.62
N ASN A 134 0.16 -2.26 3.41
CA ASN A 134 0.38 -1.50 2.18
C ASN A 134 1.64 -0.61 2.25
N SER A 135 2.61 -0.92 3.10
CA SER A 135 3.82 -0.12 3.31
C SER A 135 4.64 0.10 2.04
N LEU A 136 4.66 -0.86 1.11
CA LEU A 136 5.32 -0.72 -0.19
C LEU A 136 4.67 0.36 -1.07
N ASP A 137 3.35 0.44 -1.08
CA ASP A 137 2.63 1.45 -1.88
C ASP A 137 2.77 2.86 -1.28
N LEU A 138 2.76 2.93 0.05
CA LEU A 138 3.10 4.14 0.78
C LEU A 138 4.54 4.59 0.45
N PHE A 139 5.48 3.65 0.42
CA PHE A 139 6.87 3.92 0.06
C PHE A 139 7.01 4.38 -1.40
N ASN A 140 6.28 3.75 -2.33
CA ASN A 140 6.24 4.15 -3.74
C ASN A 140 5.87 5.63 -3.91
N SER A 141 5.03 6.16 -3.02
CA SER A 141 4.52 7.54 -3.07
C SER A 141 5.32 8.51 -2.20
N SER A 142 6.38 8.02 -1.53
CA SER A 142 7.15 8.81 -0.57
C SER A 142 8.07 9.83 -1.24
N ILE A 143 8.20 11.00 -0.62
CA ILE A 143 9.15 12.04 -0.98
C ILE A 143 10.44 11.91 -0.17
N GLU A 144 11.57 12.24 -0.78
CA GLU A 144 12.80 12.46 -0.04
C GLU A 144 12.67 13.72 0.83
N THR A 145 13.22 13.68 2.04
CA THR A 145 13.23 14.84 2.94
C THR A 145 14.58 15.54 2.96
N SER A 146 14.67 16.67 3.67
CA SER A 146 15.96 17.32 3.93
C SER A 146 16.95 16.46 4.71
N ASN A 147 16.46 15.43 5.41
CA ASN A 147 17.29 14.50 6.16
C ASN A 147 17.61 13.31 5.27
N LYS A 148 18.87 13.22 4.82
CA LYS A 148 19.35 12.14 3.95
C LYS A 148 18.98 10.76 4.52
N GLY A 149 18.52 9.88 3.64
CA GLY A 149 18.07 8.54 4.05
C GLY A 149 16.71 8.52 4.74
N THR A 150 16.00 9.65 4.85
CA THR A 150 14.63 9.71 5.36
C THR A 150 13.66 10.03 4.24
N ARG A 151 12.52 9.33 4.24
CA ARG A 151 11.41 9.61 3.33
C ARG A 151 10.10 9.72 4.09
N LEU A 152 9.21 10.57 3.60
CA LEU A 152 7.87 10.75 4.16
C LEU A 152 6.81 10.58 3.08
N THR A 153 5.64 10.11 3.48
CA THR A 153 4.45 10.08 2.62
C THR A 153 3.22 10.40 3.46
N LEU A 154 2.14 10.79 2.79
CA LEU A 154 0.83 10.99 3.40
C LEU A 154 -0.12 9.90 2.89
N ASP A 155 -0.82 9.22 3.80
CA ASP A 155 -1.89 8.30 3.43
C ASP A 155 -3.19 9.06 3.10
N LYS A 156 -4.21 8.32 2.64
CA LYS A 156 -5.51 8.89 2.28
C LYS A 156 -6.27 9.48 3.47
N GLN A 157 -5.93 9.09 4.69
CA GLN A 157 -6.52 9.55 5.94
C GLN A 157 -5.77 10.76 6.52
N GLY A 158 -4.71 11.23 5.86
CA GLY A 158 -3.88 12.33 6.31
C GLY A 158 -2.82 11.94 7.34
N ASN A 159 -2.56 10.64 7.53
CA ASN A 159 -1.48 10.17 8.39
C ASN A 159 -0.15 10.22 7.67
N ILE A 160 0.89 10.60 8.40
CA ILE A 160 2.25 10.66 7.88
C ILE A 160 2.94 9.35 8.18
N HIS A 161 3.53 8.72 7.16
CA HIS A 161 4.38 7.55 7.32
C HIS A 161 5.85 7.92 7.04
N ARG A 162 6.77 7.40 7.86
CA ARG A 162 8.21 7.65 7.74
C ARG A 162 8.98 6.39 7.41
N PHE A 163 9.93 6.53 6.50
CA PHE A 163 10.85 5.47 6.08
C PHE A 163 12.30 5.89 6.29
N PHE A 164 13.14 4.93 6.65
CA PHE A 164 14.58 5.12 6.79
C PHE A 164 15.37 4.14 5.92
N ASP A 165 16.47 4.63 5.36
CA ASP A 165 17.56 3.83 4.83
C ASP A 165 18.30 3.14 6.00
N ASP A 166 18.61 1.86 5.86
CA ASP A 166 19.43 1.09 6.79
C ASP A 166 20.96 1.32 6.63
N ASN A 167 21.34 2.36 5.88
CA ASN A 167 22.68 2.70 5.43
C ASN A 167 23.26 1.73 4.39
N THR A 168 22.45 0.83 3.84
CA THR A 168 22.82 -0.04 2.70
C THR A 168 22.11 0.38 1.40
N GLY A 169 21.34 1.47 1.45
CA GLY A 169 20.44 1.90 0.39
C GLY A 169 19.12 1.15 0.40
N THR A 170 18.81 0.40 1.46
CA THR A 170 17.55 -0.36 1.60
C THR A 170 16.65 0.33 2.61
N TYR A 171 15.49 0.78 2.14
CA TYR A 171 14.52 1.46 2.98
C TYR A 171 13.59 0.49 3.68
N HIS A 172 13.15 0.88 4.88
CA HIS A 172 12.11 0.19 5.63
C HIS A 172 11.17 1.21 6.30
N TRP A 173 9.95 0.78 6.61
CA TRP A 173 9.02 1.60 7.37
C TRP A 173 9.48 1.73 8.83
N SER A 174 9.31 2.92 9.42
CA SER A 174 9.84 3.25 10.75
C SER A 174 8.83 3.86 11.73
N GLY A 175 7.63 4.22 11.25
CA GLY A 175 6.59 4.82 12.09
C GLY A 175 5.51 5.54 11.29
N SER A 176 4.38 5.80 11.96
CA SER A 176 3.28 6.61 11.42
C SER A 176 2.62 7.45 12.52
N THR A 177 2.00 8.56 12.15
CA THR A 177 1.11 9.32 13.04
C THR A 177 -0.18 8.55 13.38
N ALA A 178 -0.54 7.55 12.58
CA ALA A 178 -1.66 6.63 12.86
C ALA A 178 -1.29 5.49 13.81
N ASP A 179 -0.02 5.37 14.21
CA ASP A 179 0.40 4.27 15.08
C ASP A 179 -0.17 4.45 16.50
N LYS A 180 -0.86 3.43 17.01
CA LYS A 180 -1.52 3.50 18.33
C LYS A 180 -0.55 3.27 19.50
N ASN A 181 0.56 2.58 19.26
CA ASN A 181 1.49 2.14 20.31
C ASN A 181 2.69 3.08 20.42
N ALA A 182 3.15 3.60 19.29
CA ALA A 182 4.28 4.51 19.18
C ALA A 182 4.01 5.55 18.07
N PRO A 183 3.03 6.45 18.27
CA PRO A 183 2.70 7.47 17.27
C PRO A 183 3.89 8.36 17.00
N LEU A 184 4.16 8.62 15.72
CA LEU A 184 4.93 9.78 15.33
C LEU A 184 4.11 11.03 15.61
N THR A 185 4.73 12.04 16.18
CA THR A 185 4.09 13.36 16.35
C THR A 185 4.59 14.35 15.31
N ILE A 186 3.74 15.30 14.94
CA ILE A 186 4.13 16.39 14.05
C ILE A 186 5.26 17.23 14.68
N ASP A 187 5.22 17.42 15.99
CA ASP A 187 6.23 18.21 16.69
C ASP A 187 7.60 17.54 16.68
N GLU A 188 7.68 16.21 16.85
CA GLU A 188 8.94 15.47 16.67
C GLU A 188 9.50 15.63 15.24
N LEU A 189 8.64 15.56 14.22
CA LEU A 189 9.07 15.75 12.83
C LEU A 189 9.55 17.18 12.58
N ARG A 190 8.88 18.18 13.17
CA ARG A 190 9.30 19.60 13.10
C ARG A 190 10.64 19.83 13.82
N GLN A 191 10.80 19.28 15.02
CA GLN A 191 12.04 19.32 15.80
C GLN A 191 13.20 18.62 15.07
N ALA A 192 12.91 17.56 14.30
CA ALA A 192 13.87 16.89 13.43
C ALA A 192 14.21 17.68 12.15
N GLY A 193 13.76 18.93 12.00
CA GLY A 193 14.07 19.79 10.87
C GLY A 193 13.18 19.60 9.64
N LEU A 194 12.16 18.73 9.69
CA LEU A 194 11.35 18.33 8.54
C LEU A 194 10.19 19.29 8.24
N SER A 195 10.17 20.47 8.86
CA SER A 195 9.08 21.45 8.71
C SER A 195 8.80 21.85 7.26
N ARG A 196 9.84 21.91 6.41
CA ARG A 196 9.66 22.20 4.97
C ARG A 196 9.03 21.03 4.22
N ASP A 197 9.42 19.80 4.56
CA ASP A 197 8.94 18.60 3.89
C ASP A 197 7.50 18.26 4.29
N LEU A 198 7.14 18.53 5.54
CA LEU A 198 5.75 18.49 6.01
C LEU A 198 4.84 19.41 5.17
N ARG A 199 5.30 20.63 4.88
CA ARG A 199 4.56 21.54 4.00
C ARG A 199 4.44 21.04 2.56
N LYS A 200 5.47 20.36 2.03
CA LYS A 200 5.39 19.71 0.70
C LYS A 200 4.33 18.61 0.66
N LEU A 201 4.09 17.95 1.79
CA LEU A 201 3.03 16.96 1.95
C LEU A 201 1.65 17.57 2.26
N GLY A 202 1.53 18.90 2.31
CA GLY A 202 0.27 19.58 2.62
C GLY A 202 -0.09 19.63 4.10
N VAL A 203 0.85 19.29 4.99
CA VAL A 203 0.67 19.37 6.45
C VAL A 203 0.89 20.81 6.91
N LYS A 204 -0.10 21.38 7.59
CA LYS A 204 -0.07 22.75 8.13
C LYS A 204 0.67 22.81 9.45
#